data_AF-A0A848LSQ2-F1
#
_entry.id   AF-A0A848LSQ2-F1
#
_cell.length_a   1.000
_cell.length_b   1.000
_cell.length_c   1.000
_cell.angle_alpha   90.00
_cell.angle_beta   90.00
_cell.angle_gamma   90.00
#
_symmetry.space_group_name_H-M   'P 1'
#
loop_
_entity.id
_entity.type
_entity.pdbx_description
1 polymer ?
#
loop_
_entity_poly.entity_id
_entity_poly.type
_entity_poly.pdbx_seq_one_letter_code
_entity_poly.pdbx_strand_id
1 'polypeptide(L)'
;MSSKKPGRNDPCPCGSGKKYKVCHAAEDRAKAAPPPPTPHPLAEDLKKAMEVLGDPDTSRLSGCLVRLGALLTEWGPAPGLRFDAKAFADHVGPELARLADKEGQDATSARRELLVGTVRKLGTPAFLEELGTVLLARAAEPGRSEADRLALSVGVLFASASKRLGRARPEDIPVLDVVFDVQFREWSAKHAELVKKYEALAGGFAEETLPPEARDALQQARGGDVDALLRYVQSDPGIAERIAREARERAARVEARMREPASPAAFAPEEELWLTCVLWEPMQALKSLPRDAEAETRREAVSTLMRAVKGALDEDFLAGLLERLREKAKDASADDATRAAAMDTAIAFEAEPARMTLAALLTSRQEAVGRSPEEMVMLADLKALTAWTPESFEPYRELLTTMGLPAAAERIRRCQEWLREHPVTLRTETA
;
A
#
# COMPACT_ATOMS: atom_id res chain seq x y z
N MET A 1 6.91 15.45 -70.58
CA MET A 1 5.81 14.55 -70.98
C MET A 1 5.41 13.72 -69.77
N SER A 2 4.21 13.93 -69.23
CA SER A 2 3.73 13.35 -67.97
C SER A 2 3.63 11.82 -68.05
N SER A 3 4.35 11.10 -67.19
CA SER A 3 4.38 9.62 -67.11
C SER A 3 3.14 9.04 -66.40
N LYS A 4 1.94 9.40 -66.87
CA LYS A 4 0.72 8.73 -66.41
C LYS A 4 0.68 7.32 -66.99
N LYS A 5 0.55 6.31 -66.12
CA LYS A 5 0.30 4.92 -66.53
C LYS A 5 -0.89 4.89 -67.49
N PRO A 6 -0.77 4.26 -68.67
CA PRO A 6 -1.86 4.23 -69.65
C PRO A 6 -3.08 3.53 -69.03
N GLY A 7 -4.27 4.11 -69.23
CA GLY A 7 -5.52 3.48 -68.86
C GLY A 7 -5.74 2.19 -69.63
N ARG A 8 -6.48 1.24 -69.04
CA ARG A 8 -6.70 -0.11 -69.59
C ARG A 8 -7.21 -0.11 -71.04
N ASN A 9 -8.01 0.87 -71.43
CA ASN A 9 -8.58 0.99 -72.78
C ASN A 9 -7.83 1.98 -73.69
N ASP A 10 -6.80 2.66 -73.19
CA ASP A 10 -6.02 3.64 -73.94
C ASP A 10 -5.13 2.96 -74.98
N PRO A 11 -4.69 3.68 -76.03
CA PRO A 11 -3.70 3.18 -76.97
C PRO A 11 -2.43 2.74 -76.23
N CYS A 12 -1.91 1.57 -76.59
CA CYS A 12 -0.71 1.04 -75.95
C CYS A 12 0.49 1.93 -76.28
N PRO A 13 1.30 2.35 -75.28
CA PRO A 13 2.41 3.28 -75.48
C PRO A 13 3.56 2.71 -76.34
N CYS A 14 3.51 1.43 -76.71
CA CYS A 14 4.46 0.81 -77.64
C CYS A 14 4.24 1.22 -79.11
N GLY A 15 3.22 2.02 -79.42
CA GLY A 15 2.94 2.49 -80.79
C GLY A 15 2.22 1.47 -81.69
N SER A 16 1.78 0.32 -81.16
CA SER A 16 1.13 -0.74 -81.94
C SER A 16 -0.29 -0.42 -82.44
N GLY A 17 -0.88 0.71 -82.02
CA GLY A 17 -2.27 1.07 -82.31
C GLY A 17 -3.34 0.24 -81.58
N LYS A 18 -2.96 -0.82 -80.85
CA LYS A 18 -3.87 -1.67 -80.07
C LYS A 18 -4.14 -1.07 -78.69
N LYS A 19 -5.29 -1.39 -78.07
CA LYS A 19 -5.60 -1.01 -76.68
C LYS A 19 -4.62 -1.67 -75.70
N TYR A 20 -4.17 -0.95 -74.67
CA TYR A 20 -3.18 -1.42 -73.68
C TYR A 20 -3.53 -2.79 -73.08
N LYS A 21 -4.81 -3.04 -72.76
CA LYS A 21 -5.29 -4.34 -72.24
C LYS A 21 -5.06 -5.56 -73.14
N VAL A 22 -4.93 -5.35 -74.46
CA VAL A 22 -4.75 -6.43 -75.47
C VAL A 22 -3.29 -6.55 -75.88
N CYS A 23 -2.41 -5.70 -75.36
CA CYS A 23 -1.01 -5.64 -75.73
C CYS A 23 -0.13 -5.89 -74.49
N HIS A 24 0.36 -4.85 -73.83
CA HIS A 24 1.36 -5.00 -72.76
C HIS A 24 0.77 -5.15 -71.35
N ALA A 25 -0.54 -5.01 -71.15
CA ALA A 25 -1.13 -5.09 -69.81
C ALA A 25 -0.91 -6.44 -69.11
N ALA A 26 -0.81 -7.55 -69.85
CA ALA A 26 -0.54 -8.87 -69.27
C ALA A 26 0.91 -9.01 -68.81
N GLU A 27 1.87 -8.56 -69.64
CA GLU A 27 3.29 -8.58 -69.31
C GLU A 27 3.64 -7.61 -68.18
N ASP A 28 3.10 -6.40 -68.20
CA ASP A 28 3.32 -5.42 -67.12
C ASP A 28 2.73 -5.92 -65.80
N ARG A 29 1.60 -6.65 -65.86
CA ARG A 29 1.02 -7.29 -64.68
C ARG A 29 1.85 -8.47 -64.18
N ALA A 30 2.48 -9.23 -65.07
CA ALA A 30 3.39 -10.31 -64.70
C ALA A 30 4.70 -9.76 -64.09
N LYS A 31 5.24 -8.66 -64.64
CA LYS A 31 6.42 -7.97 -64.08
C LYS A 31 6.15 -7.25 -62.77
N ALA A 32 4.90 -6.83 -62.55
CA ALA A 32 4.46 -6.21 -61.29
C ALA A 32 3.99 -7.23 -60.24
N ALA A 33 4.00 -8.54 -60.55
CA ALA A 33 3.69 -9.55 -59.56
C ALA A 33 4.82 -9.58 -58.51
N PRO A 34 4.52 -9.42 -57.22
CA PRO A 34 5.53 -9.54 -56.18
C PRO A 34 6.14 -10.95 -56.19
N PRO A 35 7.42 -11.11 -55.83
CA PRO A 35 8.03 -12.43 -55.69
C PRO A 35 7.21 -13.29 -54.71
N PRO A 36 7.19 -14.62 -54.88
CA PRO A 36 6.48 -15.50 -53.96
C PRO A 36 7.02 -15.27 -52.54
N PRO A 37 6.12 -15.21 -51.53
CA PRO A 37 6.55 -15.00 -50.15
C PRO A 37 7.50 -16.13 -49.73
N THR A 38 8.60 -15.78 -49.07
CA THR A 38 9.45 -16.76 -48.41
C THR A 38 8.61 -17.55 -47.40
N PRO A 39 8.65 -18.90 -47.43
CA PRO A 39 7.88 -19.71 -46.51
C PRO A 39 8.29 -19.40 -45.07
N HIS A 40 7.30 -19.19 -44.20
CA HIS A 40 7.52 -18.99 -42.78
C HIS A 40 8.27 -20.21 -42.21
N PRO A 41 9.25 -20.04 -41.30
CA PRO A 41 10.05 -21.16 -40.75
C PRO A 41 9.21 -22.25 -40.08
N LEU A 42 7.97 -21.93 -39.67
CA LEU A 42 7.01 -22.84 -39.06
C LEU A 42 5.90 -23.32 -40.01
N ALA A 43 6.03 -23.13 -41.33
CA ALA A 43 4.97 -23.47 -42.29
C ALA A 43 4.56 -24.95 -42.22
N GLU A 44 5.54 -25.86 -42.12
CA GLU A 44 5.30 -27.29 -42.00
C GLU A 44 4.69 -27.66 -40.63
N ASP A 45 5.14 -27.05 -39.54
CA ASP A 45 4.59 -27.29 -38.20
C ASP A 45 3.13 -26.82 -38.10
N LEU A 46 2.80 -25.66 -38.69
CA LEU A 46 1.43 -25.15 -38.78
C LEU A 46 0.53 -26.06 -39.63
N LYS A 47 1.06 -26.62 -40.72
CA LYS A 47 0.33 -27.59 -41.55
C LYS A 47 0.02 -28.87 -40.76
N LYS A 48 1.02 -29.43 -40.06
CA LYS A 48 0.83 -30.59 -39.17
C LYS A 48 -0.19 -30.28 -38.05
N ALA A 49 -0.17 -29.07 -37.50
CA ALA A 49 -1.15 -28.65 -36.50
C ALA A 49 -2.57 -28.61 -37.08
N MET A 50 -2.76 -28.14 -38.33
CA MET A 50 -4.06 -28.20 -39.00
C MET A 50 -4.55 -29.63 -39.22
N GLU A 51 -3.65 -30.56 -39.55
CA GLU A 51 -3.97 -31.99 -39.67
C GLU A 51 -4.44 -32.56 -38.33
N VAL A 52 -3.77 -32.22 -37.22
CA VAL A 52 -4.18 -32.62 -35.85
C VAL A 52 -5.56 -32.06 -35.49
N LEU A 53 -5.89 -30.84 -35.91
CA LEU A 53 -7.22 -30.24 -35.65
C LEU A 53 -8.33 -30.86 -36.49
N GLY A 54 -8.01 -31.40 -37.67
CA GLY A 54 -8.97 -32.08 -38.55
C GLY A 54 -9.12 -33.57 -38.26
N ASP A 55 -8.31 -34.14 -37.36
CA ASP A 55 -8.30 -35.55 -37.01
C ASP A 55 -9.55 -35.88 -36.15
N PRO A 56 -10.39 -36.87 -36.53
CA PRO A 56 -11.50 -37.30 -35.70
C PRO A 56 -11.04 -37.93 -34.38
N ASP A 57 -9.81 -38.45 -34.31
CA ASP A 57 -9.22 -38.90 -33.05
C ASP A 57 -8.62 -37.72 -32.27
N THR A 58 -9.35 -37.28 -31.24
CA THR A 58 -8.96 -36.17 -30.38
C THR A 58 -7.77 -36.48 -29.47
N SER A 59 -7.27 -37.73 -29.41
CA SER A 59 -6.16 -38.12 -28.52
C SER A 59 -4.88 -37.35 -28.83
N ARG A 60 -4.59 -37.12 -30.12
CA ARG A 60 -3.42 -36.34 -30.56
C ARG A 60 -3.54 -34.87 -30.19
N LEU A 61 -4.74 -34.31 -30.37
CA LEU A 61 -5.07 -32.95 -29.97
C LEU A 61 -4.94 -32.77 -28.45
N SER A 62 -5.52 -33.69 -27.67
CA SER A 62 -5.42 -33.73 -26.21
C SER A 62 -3.95 -33.77 -25.76
N GLY A 63 -3.13 -34.63 -26.37
CA GLY A 63 -1.69 -34.69 -26.12
C GLY A 63 -0.96 -33.37 -26.40
N CYS A 64 -1.31 -32.66 -27.48
CA CYS A 64 -0.76 -31.35 -27.79
C CYS A 64 -1.15 -30.30 -26.73
N LEU A 65 -2.40 -30.28 -26.28
CA LEU A 65 -2.87 -29.34 -25.26
C LEU A 65 -2.23 -29.61 -23.88
N VAL A 66 -2.06 -30.88 -23.51
CA VAL A 66 -1.33 -31.27 -22.29
C VAL A 66 0.13 -30.81 -22.37
N ARG A 67 0.80 -31.05 -23.50
CA ARG A 67 2.18 -30.58 -23.71
C ARG A 67 2.29 -29.06 -23.67
N LEU A 68 1.32 -28.35 -24.27
CA LEU A 68 1.25 -26.90 -24.20
C LEU A 68 1.14 -26.41 -22.74
N GLY A 69 0.27 -27.01 -21.94
CA GLY A 69 0.14 -26.69 -20.51
C GLY A 69 1.44 -26.89 -19.73
N ALA A 70 2.19 -27.96 -20.01
CA ALA A 70 3.50 -28.21 -19.41
C ALA A 70 4.52 -27.11 -19.77
N LEU A 71 4.61 -26.75 -21.06
CA LEU A 71 5.48 -25.67 -21.52
C LEU A 71 5.12 -24.32 -20.86
N LEU A 72 3.82 -24.00 -20.77
CA LEU A 72 3.37 -22.78 -20.10
C LEU A 72 3.78 -22.78 -18.63
N THR A 73 3.70 -23.91 -17.93
CA THR A 73 4.12 -24.04 -16.54
C THR A 73 5.63 -23.87 -16.39
N GLU A 74 6.43 -24.48 -17.27
CA GLU A 74 7.90 -24.37 -17.26
C GLU A 74 8.38 -22.93 -17.44
N TRP A 75 7.68 -22.12 -18.23
CA TRP A 75 8.03 -20.71 -18.45
C TRP A 75 7.51 -19.76 -17.36
N GLY A 76 6.63 -20.24 -16.48
CA GLY A 76 5.98 -19.44 -15.45
C GLY A 76 5.08 -18.33 -16.02
N PRO A 77 4.68 -17.36 -15.18
CA PRO A 77 3.74 -16.30 -15.55
C PRO A 77 4.43 -15.22 -16.39
N ALA A 78 4.67 -15.52 -17.67
CA ALA A 78 5.24 -14.59 -18.63
C ALA A 78 4.16 -13.71 -19.28
N PRO A 79 4.48 -12.45 -19.65
CA PRO A 79 3.58 -11.57 -20.38
C PRO A 79 3.02 -12.23 -21.65
N GLY A 80 1.73 -12.01 -21.91
CA GLY A 80 1.02 -12.59 -23.06
C GLY A 80 0.70 -14.09 -22.96
N LEU A 81 1.16 -14.81 -21.93
CA LEU A 81 0.87 -16.24 -21.71
C LEU A 81 -0.13 -16.51 -20.57
N ARG A 82 -0.55 -15.47 -19.87
CA ARG A 82 -1.50 -15.51 -18.75
C ARG A 82 -2.50 -14.37 -18.90
N PHE A 83 -3.68 -14.54 -18.33
CA PHE A 83 -4.55 -13.39 -18.08
C PHE A 83 -3.85 -12.42 -17.13
N ASP A 84 -4.24 -11.14 -17.18
CA ASP A 84 -3.76 -10.15 -16.22
C ASP A 84 -3.96 -10.66 -14.78
N ALA A 85 -2.89 -10.61 -13.98
CA ALA A 85 -2.88 -11.26 -12.67
C ALA A 85 -3.88 -10.62 -11.70
N LYS A 86 -4.06 -9.29 -11.78
CA LYS A 86 -5.01 -8.57 -10.94
C LYS A 86 -6.44 -8.91 -11.37
N ALA A 87 -6.76 -8.79 -12.66
CA ALA A 87 -8.09 -9.10 -13.18
C ALA A 87 -8.48 -10.56 -12.94
N PHE A 88 -7.52 -11.49 -13.01
CA PHE A 88 -7.73 -12.89 -12.67
C PHE A 88 -8.08 -13.07 -11.18
N ALA A 89 -7.31 -12.46 -10.28
CA ALA A 89 -7.56 -12.56 -8.84
C ALA A 89 -8.89 -11.88 -8.43
N ASP A 90 -9.17 -10.70 -8.97
CA ASP A 90 -10.40 -9.93 -8.72
C ASP A 90 -11.66 -10.71 -9.15
N HIS A 91 -11.54 -11.62 -10.13
CA HIS A 91 -12.64 -12.45 -10.60
C HIS A 91 -12.71 -13.80 -9.87
N VAL A 92 -11.60 -14.54 -9.82
CA VAL A 92 -11.55 -15.91 -9.29
C VAL A 92 -11.81 -15.97 -7.79
N GLY A 93 -11.32 -15.00 -7.01
CA GLY A 93 -11.53 -14.99 -5.56
C GLY A 93 -13.01 -14.94 -5.17
N PRO A 94 -13.78 -13.93 -5.61
CA PRO A 94 -15.21 -13.83 -5.33
C PRO A 94 -16.03 -15.00 -5.90
N GLU A 95 -15.70 -15.47 -7.11
CA GLU A 95 -16.40 -16.62 -7.71
C GLU A 95 -16.17 -17.91 -6.95
N LEU A 96 -14.94 -18.15 -6.46
CA LEU A 96 -14.65 -19.30 -5.60
C LEU A 96 -15.45 -19.26 -4.29
N ALA A 97 -15.54 -18.10 -3.65
CA ALA A 97 -16.35 -17.94 -2.44
C ALA A 97 -17.83 -18.24 -2.72
N ARG A 98 -18.38 -17.65 -3.79
CA ARG A 98 -19.75 -17.91 -4.23
C ARG A 98 -20.01 -19.39 -4.55
N LEU A 99 -19.05 -20.08 -5.16
CA LEU A 99 -19.16 -21.51 -5.47
C LEU A 99 -19.04 -22.40 -4.22
N ALA A 100 -18.22 -22.01 -3.25
CA ALA A 100 -18.09 -22.73 -1.98
C ALA A 100 -19.38 -22.68 -1.15
N ASP A 101 -20.14 -21.59 -1.23
CA ASP A 101 -21.40 -21.41 -0.51
C ASP A 101 -22.59 -22.17 -1.12
N LYS A 102 -22.44 -22.78 -2.31
CA LYS A 102 -23.51 -23.53 -2.96
C LYS A 102 -23.61 -24.96 -2.41
N GLU A 103 -24.67 -25.24 -1.68
CA GLU A 103 -24.98 -26.59 -1.20
C GLU A 103 -25.21 -27.59 -2.35
N GLY A 104 -24.60 -28.77 -2.26
CA GLY A 104 -24.83 -29.89 -3.18
C GLY A 104 -24.06 -29.86 -4.50
N GLN A 105 -23.20 -28.86 -4.74
CA GLN A 105 -22.34 -28.81 -5.94
C GLN A 105 -21.07 -29.65 -5.76
N ASP A 106 -20.77 -30.53 -6.72
CA ASP A 106 -19.52 -31.28 -6.72
C ASP A 106 -18.32 -30.45 -7.24
N ALA A 107 -17.10 -30.85 -6.87
CA ALA A 107 -15.88 -30.12 -7.20
C ALA A 107 -15.62 -30.00 -8.71
N THR A 108 -16.01 -31.00 -9.50
CA THR A 108 -15.82 -30.98 -10.97
C THR A 108 -16.75 -29.95 -11.61
N SER A 109 -18.02 -29.92 -11.18
CA SER A 109 -19.01 -28.94 -11.61
C SER A 109 -18.62 -27.51 -11.20
N ALA A 110 -18.17 -27.31 -9.96
CA ALA A 110 -17.69 -26.01 -9.49
C ALA A 110 -16.48 -25.52 -10.30
N ARG A 111 -15.51 -26.39 -10.56
CA ARG A 111 -14.35 -26.06 -11.40
C ARG A 111 -14.75 -25.68 -12.82
N ARG A 112 -15.70 -26.40 -13.44
CA ARG A 112 -16.15 -26.08 -14.79
C ARG A 112 -16.87 -24.72 -14.83
N GLU A 113 -17.70 -24.41 -13.83
CA GLU A 113 -18.37 -23.11 -13.72
C GLU A 113 -17.36 -21.97 -13.58
N LEU A 114 -16.36 -22.12 -12.70
CA LEU A 114 -15.29 -21.15 -12.51
C LEU A 114 -14.49 -20.92 -13.79
N LEU A 115 -14.09 -22.00 -14.47
CA LEU A 115 -13.37 -21.94 -15.74
C LEU A 115 -14.18 -21.16 -16.76
N VAL A 116 -15.44 -21.54 -17.00
CA VAL A 116 -16.31 -20.91 -18.01
C VAL A 116 -16.54 -19.43 -17.70
N GLY A 117 -16.81 -19.08 -16.44
CA GLY A 117 -16.94 -17.69 -16.01
C GLY A 117 -15.66 -16.88 -16.28
N THR A 118 -14.51 -17.45 -15.92
CA THR A 118 -13.21 -16.79 -16.07
C THR A 118 -12.85 -16.56 -17.53
N VAL A 119 -12.97 -17.58 -18.38
CA VAL A 119 -12.62 -17.44 -19.81
C VAL A 119 -13.59 -16.52 -20.55
N ARG A 120 -14.88 -16.47 -20.17
CA ARG A 120 -15.83 -15.48 -20.70
C ARG A 120 -15.43 -14.05 -20.34
N LYS A 121 -14.93 -13.85 -19.12
CA LYS A 121 -14.56 -12.52 -18.62
C LYS A 121 -13.22 -12.04 -19.17
N LEU A 122 -12.22 -12.92 -19.26
CA LEU A 122 -10.83 -12.56 -19.50
C LEU A 122 -10.28 -13.04 -20.86
N GLY A 123 -10.92 -14.03 -21.49
CA GLY A 123 -10.58 -14.55 -22.82
C GLY A 123 -10.97 -13.61 -23.96
N THR A 124 -10.50 -12.37 -23.90
CA THR A 124 -10.81 -11.33 -24.89
C THR A 124 -10.10 -11.56 -26.23
N PRO A 125 -10.62 -11.00 -27.35
CA PRO A 125 -9.91 -11.05 -28.63
C PRO A 125 -8.50 -10.47 -28.58
N ALA A 126 -8.29 -9.40 -27.81
CA ALA A 126 -6.98 -8.78 -27.61
C ALA A 126 -6.01 -9.75 -26.91
N PHE A 127 -6.47 -10.42 -25.84
CA PHE A 127 -5.68 -11.43 -25.16
C PHE A 127 -5.30 -12.59 -26.09
N LEU A 128 -6.25 -13.10 -26.88
CA LEU A 128 -5.99 -14.18 -27.84
C LEU A 128 -4.99 -13.79 -28.93
N GLU A 129 -5.03 -12.54 -29.40
CA GLU A 129 -4.06 -12.03 -30.38
C GLU A 129 -2.65 -11.95 -29.80
N GLU A 130 -2.52 -11.45 -28.57
CA GLU A 130 -1.25 -11.41 -27.85
C GLU A 130 -0.72 -12.83 -27.61
N LEU A 131 -1.56 -13.73 -27.08
CA LEU A 131 -1.24 -15.13 -26.84
C LEU A 131 -0.75 -15.82 -28.12
N GLY A 132 -1.47 -15.69 -29.23
CA GLY A 132 -1.06 -16.27 -30.51
C GLY A 132 0.28 -15.75 -30.99
N THR A 133 0.54 -14.44 -30.82
CA THR A 133 1.81 -13.81 -31.19
C THR A 133 2.97 -14.36 -30.36
N VAL A 134 2.80 -14.46 -29.04
CA VAL A 134 3.85 -14.97 -28.15
C VAL A 134 4.09 -16.47 -28.40
N LEU A 135 3.04 -17.29 -28.53
CA LEU A 135 3.20 -18.72 -28.83
C LEU A 135 3.92 -18.96 -30.16
N LEU A 136 3.63 -18.16 -31.19
CA LEU A 136 4.29 -18.26 -32.49
C LEU A 136 5.78 -17.91 -32.38
N ALA A 137 6.12 -16.84 -31.63
CA ALA A 137 7.50 -16.48 -31.37
C ALA A 137 8.25 -17.59 -30.61
N ARG A 138 7.62 -18.18 -29.58
CA ARG A 138 8.18 -19.31 -28.81
C ARG A 138 8.41 -20.55 -29.65
N ALA A 139 7.51 -20.83 -30.61
CA ALA A 139 7.65 -21.96 -31.53
C ALA A 139 8.83 -21.79 -32.49
N ALA A 140 9.16 -20.55 -32.86
CA ALA A 140 10.27 -20.22 -33.75
C ALA A 140 11.65 -20.20 -33.07
N GLU A 141 11.71 -20.34 -31.74
CA GLU A 141 12.97 -20.37 -31.00
C GLU A 141 13.86 -21.57 -31.43
N PRO A 142 15.16 -21.36 -31.71
CA PRO A 142 16.09 -22.45 -32.01
C PRO A 142 16.17 -23.47 -30.88
N GLY A 143 16.33 -24.76 -31.22
CA GLY A 143 16.51 -25.83 -30.24
C GLY A 143 15.22 -26.43 -29.66
N ARG A 144 14.04 -25.95 -30.09
CA ARG A 144 12.75 -26.58 -29.74
C ARG A 144 12.64 -27.99 -30.31
N SER A 145 12.03 -28.90 -29.56
CA SER A 145 11.69 -30.24 -30.08
C SER A 145 10.54 -30.15 -31.10
N GLU A 146 10.41 -31.16 -31.96
CA GLU A 146 9.28 -31.22 -32.92
C GLU A 146 7.93 -31.28 -32.19
N ALA A 147 7.85 -32.02 -31.09
CA ALA A 147 6.64 -32.11 -30.27
C ALA A 147 6.26 -30.74 -29.67
N ASP A 148 7.24 -29.94 -29.24
CA ASP A 148 6.99 -28.58 -28.72
C ASP A 148 6.51 -27.65 -29.81
N ARG A 149 7.17 -27.66 -30.98
CA ARG A 149 6.75 -26.82 -32.12
C ARG A 149 5.33 -27.17 -32.56
N LEU A 150 4.98 -28.45 -32.59
CA LEU A 150 3.63 -28.90 -32.92
C LEU A 150 2.60 -28.44 -31.88
N ALA A 151 2.86 -28.64 -30.58
CA ALA A 151 1.96 -28.22 -29.51
C ALA A 151 1.73 -26.70 -29.50
N LEU A 152 2.79 -25.92 -29.71
CA LEU A 152 2.72 -24.46 -29.81
C LEU A 152 1.97 -24.03 -31.07
N SER A 153 2.19 -24.69 -32.19
CA SER A 153 1.47 -24.42 -33.45
C SER A 153 -0.04 -24.69 -33.31
N VAL A 154 -0.44 -25.75 -32.60
CA VAL A 154 -1.85 -26.01 -32.24
C VAL A 154 -2.41 -24.86 -31.39
N GLY A 155 -1.67 -24.41 -30.38
CA GLY A 155 -2.04 -23.25 -29.55
C GLY A 155 -2.22 -21.97 -30.36
N VAL A 156 -1.31 -21.68 -31.30
CA VAL A 156 -1.39 -20.53 -32.22
C VAL A 156 -2.66 -20.60 -33.08
N LEU A 157 -3.00 -21.77 -33.62
CA LEU A 157 -4.19 -21.93 -34.45
C LEU A 157 -5.47 -21.70 -33.65
N PHE A 158 -5.57 -22.19 -32.40
CA PHE A 158 -6.72 -21.88 -31.53
C PHE A 158 -6.80 -20.42 -31.13
N ALA A 159 -5.67 -19.81 -30.78
CA ALA A 159 -5.62 -18.39 -30.45
C ALA A 159 -6.07 -17.51 -31.63
N SER A 160 -5.70 -17.93 -32.85
CA SER A 160 -6.04 -17.25 -34.11
C SER A 160 -7.43 -17.59 -34.66
N ALA A 161 -8.07 -18.64 -34.16
CA ALA A 161 -9.37 -19.14 -34.63
C ALA A 161 -10.47 -18.06 -34.53
N SER A 162 -10.39 -17.21 -33.50
CA SER A 162 -11.32 -16.09 -33.25
C SER A 162 -11.41 -15.09 -34.42
N LYS A 163 -10.34 -14.93 -35.21
CA LYS A 163 -10.32 -14.01 -36.38
C LYS A 163 -11.00 -14.60 -37.63
N ARG A 164 -11.10 -15.93 -37.75
CA ARG A 164 -11.60 -16.62 -38.97
C ARG A 164 -12.94 -17.33 -38.79
N LEU A 165 -13.24 -17.80 -37.57
CA LEU A 165 -14.50 -18.40 -37.19
C LEU A 165 -15.32 -17.33 -36.45
N GLY A 166 -16.17 -16.60 -37.16
CA GLY A 166 -17.02 -15.58 -36.54
C GLY A 166 -17.81 -16.12 -35.33
N ARG A 167 -18.11 -15.24 -34.36
CA ARG A 167 -18.92 -15.50 -33.14
C ARG A 167 -18.52 -16.74 -32.30
N ALA A 168 -17.29 -17.26 -32.39
CA ALA A 168 -16.82 -18.26 -31.42
C ALA A 168 -16.85 -17.65 -30.02
N ARG A 169 -17.51 -18.33 -29.06
CA ARG A 169 -17.53 -17.86 -27.67
C ARG A 169 -16.21 -18.27 -27.01
N PRO A 170 -15.69 -17.47 -26.05
CA PRO A 170 -14.42 -17.79 -25.39
C PRO A 170 -14.38 -19.20 -24.77
N GLU A 171 -15.48 -19.67 -24.18
CA GLU A 171 -15.57 -21.01 -23.58
C GLU A 171 -15.51 -22.18 -24.57
N ASP A 172 -15.61 -21.90 -25.88
CA ASP A 172 -15.49 -22.90 -26.94
C ASP A 172 -14.05 -22.97 -27.49
N ILE A 173 -13.10 -22.23 -26.91
CA ILE A 173 -11.70 -22.15 -27.37
C ILE A 173 -10.79 -22.97 -26.43
N PRO A 174 -10.34 -24.17 -26.82
CA PRO A 174 -9.61 -25.08 -25.93
C PRO A 174 -8.30 -24.53 -25.35
N VAL A 175 -7.62 -23.61 -26.04
CA VAL A 175 -6.38 -23.03 -25.52
C VAL A 175 -6.64 -22.16 -24.27
N LEU A 176 -7.84 -21.59 -24.11
CA LEU A 176 -8.20 -20.82 -22.92
C LEU A 176 -8.38 -21.71 -21.69
N ASP A 177 -8.86 -22.94 -21.86
CA ASP A 177 -8.94 -23.94 -20.78
C ASP A 177 -7.54 -24.27 -20.25
N VAL A 178 -6.56 -24.44 -21.16
CA VAL A 178 -5.16 -24.68 -20.79
C VAL A 178 -4.56 -23.48 -20.04
N VAL A 179 -4.77 -22.26 -20.53
CA VAL A 179 -4.28 -21.04 -19.87
C VAL A 179 -4.90 -20.89 -18.47
N PHE A 180 -6.22 -21.06 -18.36
CA PHE A 180 -6.91 -21.02 -17.08
C PHE A 180 -6.34 -22.04 -16.10
N ASP A 181 -6.17 -23.29 -16.54
CA ASP A 181 -5.71 -24.37 -15.66
C ASP A 181 -4.31 -24.15 -15.10
N VAL A 182 -3.39 -23.68 -15.95
CA VAL A 182 -2.03 -23.38 -15.51
C VAL A 182 -2.05 -22.19 -14.54
N GLN A 183 -2.71 -21.09 -14.91
CA GLN A 183 -2.77 -19.89 -14.06
C GLN A 183 -3.48 -20.14 -12.73
N PHE A 184 -4.56 -20.93 -12.74
CA PHE A 184 -5.32 -21.25 -11.54
C PHE A 184 -4.48 -22.06 -10.54
N ARG A 185 -3.66 -22.99 -11.03
CA ARG A 185 -2.71 -23.75 -10.17
C ARG A 185 -1.64 -22.85 -9.57
N GLU A 186 -1.06 -21.97 -10.37
CA GLU A 186 -0.07 -20.98 -9.90
C GLU A 186 -0.67 -20.05 -8.85
N TRP A 187 -1.87 -19.54 -9.12
CA TRP A 187 -2.63 -18.70 -8.19
C TRP A 187 -2.93 -19.45 -6.87
N SER A 188 -3.39 -20.70 -6.95
CA SER A 188 -3.73 -21.52 -5.78
C SER A 188 -2.50 -21.82 -4.93
N ALA A 189 -1.37 -22.16 -5.55
CA ALA A 189 -0.11 -22.41 -4.85
C ALA A 189 0.38 -21.16 -4.09
N LYS A 190 0.31 -19.99 -4.74
CA LYS A 190 0.65 -18.71 -4.10
C LYS A 190 -0.27 -18.38 -2.93
N HIS A 191 -1.58 -18.62 -3.06
CA HIS A 191 -2.53 -18.36 -1.98
C HIS A 191 -2.34 -19.32 -0.81
N ALA A 192 -2.05 -20.60 -1.07
CA ALA A 192 -1.71 -21.55 -0.01
C ALA A 192 -0.44 -21.14 0.76
N GLU A 193 0.57 -20.60 0.08
CA GLU A 193 1.76 -20.06 0.74
C GLU A 193 1.45 -18.82 1.59
N LEU A 194 0.61 -17.92 1.08
CA LEU A 194 0.17 -16.74 1.83
C LEU A 194 -0.62 -17.14 3.08
N VAL A 195 -1.57 -18.06 2.96
CA VAL A 195 -2.34 -18.60 4.09
C VAL A 195 -1.38 -19.17 5.14
N LYS A 196 -0.41 -20.00 4.75
CA LYS A 196 0.60 -20.52 5.69
C LYS A 196 1.41 -19.43 6.39
N LYS A 197 1.77 -18.34 5.68
CA LYS A 197 2.48 -17.20 6.27
C LYS A 197 1.59 -16.46 7.28
N TYR A 198 0.32 -16.23 6.94
CA TYR A 198 -0.64 -15.61 7.87
C TYR A 198 -0.94 -16.50 9.06
N GLU A 199 -1.08 -17.81 8.87
CA GLU A 199 -1.24 -18.79 9.94
C GLU A 199 0.01 -18.85 10.83
N ALA A 200 1.21 -18.72 10.29
CA ALA A 200 2.43 -18.64 11.10
C ALA A 200 2.50 -17.33 11.91
N LEU A 201 2.05 -16.22 11.32
CA LEU A 201 1.91 -14.94 12.04
C LEU A 201 0.84 -15.05 13.14
N ALA A 202 -0.31 -15.69 12.86
CA ALA A 202 -1.38 -15.91 13.82
C ALA A 202 -1.02 -16.95 14.90
N GLY A 203 -0.26 -17.99 14.54
CA GLY A 203 0.19 -19.05 15.42
C GLY A 203 1.20 -18.58 16.47
N GLY A 204 1.91 -17.48 16.22
CA GLY A 204 2.68 -16.76 17.24
C GLY A 204 1.82 -16.11 18.34
N PHE A 205 0.49 -16.14 18.22
CA PHE A 205 -0.47 -15.62 19.20
C PHE A 205 -1.37 -16.71 19.81
N ALA A 206 -1.14 -17.99 19.49
CA ALA A 206 -1.92 -19.09 20.04
C ALA A 206 -1.59 -19.32 21.52
N GLU A 207 -2.58 -19.19 22.41
CA GLU A 207 -2.43 -19.29 23.86
C GLU A 207 -1.87 -20.66 24.29
N GLU A 208 -2.11 -21.71 23.51
CA GLU A 208 -1.60 -23.07 23.74
C GLU A 208 -0.07 -23.16 23.61
N THR A 209 0.55 -22.23 22.89
CA THR A 209 2.00 -22.17 22.69
C THR A 209 2.73 -21.33 23.75
N LEU A 210 1.97 -20.63 24.60
CA LEU A 210 2.53 -19.83 25.69
C LEU A 210 3.02 -20.73 26.84
N PRO A 211 4.09 -20.32 27.56
CA PRO A 211 4.51 -20.98 28.80
C PRO A 211 3.34 -21.08 29.80
N PRO A 212 3.28 -22.14 30.65
CA PRO A 212 2.22 -22.31 31.63
C PRO A 212 1.99 -21.07 32.51
N GLU A 213 3.07 -20.39 32.90
CA GLU A 213 3.04 -19.18 33.73
C GLU A 213 2.41 -17.99 32.99
N ALA A 214 2.66 -17.88 31.68
CA ALA A 214 2.06 -16.84 30.84
C ALA A 214 0.56 -17.07 30.64
N ARG A 215 0.16 -18.34 30.48
CA ARG A 215 -1.25 -18.75 30.34
C ARG A 215 -2.04 -18.46 31.62
N ASP A 216 -1.46 -18.80 32.78
CA ASP A 216 -2.07 -18.53 34.07
C ASP A 216 -2.23 -17.02 34.31
N ALA A 217 -1.21 -16.22 34.02
CA ALA A 217 -1.28 -14.76 34.08
C ALA A 217 -2.37 -14.19 33.14
N LEU A 218 -2.49 -14.71 31.91
CA LEU A 218 -3.53 -14.32 30.96
C LEU A 218 -4.93 -14.69 31.44
N GLN A 219 -5.09 -15.87 32.05
CA GLN A 219 -6.36 -16.34 32.61
C GLN A 219 -6.79 -15.47 33.80
N GLN A 220 -5.86 -15.11 34.69
CA GLN A 220 -6.11 -14.20 35.82
C GLN A 220 -6.52 -12.81 35.33
N ALA A 221 -5.85 -12.28 34.29
CA ALA A 221 -6.24 -11.01 33.68
C ALA A 221 -7.63 -11.04 33.04
N ARG A 222 -8.02 -12.15 32.39
CA ARG A 222 -9.40 -12.35 31.92
C ARG A 222 -10.42 -12.40 33.06
N GLY A 223 -10.00 -12.85 34.24
CA GLY A 223 -10.77 -12.80 35.48
C GLY A 223 -10.81 -11.42 36.15
N GLY A 224 -10.16 -10.41 35.59
CA GLY A 224 -10.11 -9.03 36.09
C GLY A 224 -8.83 -8.64 36.83
N ASP A 225 -7.90 -9.58 37.09
CA ASP A 225 -6.60 -9.29 37.71
C ASP A 225 -5.54 -8.97 36.65
N VAL A 226 -5.60 -7.75 36.11
CA VAL A 226 -4.62 -7.26 35.11
C VAL A 226 -3.20 -7.23 35.68
N ASP A 227 -3.04 -7.11 37.01
CA ASP A 227 -1.72 -7.09 37.66
C ASP A 227 -0.98 -8.42 37.52
N ALA A 228 -1.69 -9.53 37.32
CA ALA A 228 -1.08 -10.82 37.04
C ALA A 228 -0.21 -10.80 35.77
N LEU A 229 -0.68 -10.14 34.70
CA LEU A 229 0.10 -9.95 33.48
C LEU A 229 1.31 -9.05 33.72
N LEU A 230 1.15 -7.97 34.50
CA LEU A 230 2.25 -7.08 34.84
C LEU A 230 3.34 -7.82 35.62
N ARG A 231 2.97 -8.63 36.61
CA ARG A 231 3.91 -9.47 37.38
C ARG A 231 4.66 -10.45 36.48
N TYR A 232 3.96 -11.11 35.55
CA TYR A 232 4.60 -12.01 34.59
C TYR A 232 5.59 -11.29 33.68
N VAL A 233 5.18 -10.17 33.08
CA VAL A 233 6.03 -9.32 32.23
C VAL A 233 7.28 -8.85 32.96
N GLN A 234 7.15 -8.46 34.24
CA GLN A 234 8.27 -8.02 35.07
C GLN A 234 9.23 -9.16 35.44
N SER A 235 8.72 -10.40 35.52
CA SER A 235 9.52 -11.58 35.87
C SER A 235 10.38 -12.10 34.71
N ASP A 236 10.07 -11.74 33.46
CA ASP A 236 10.83 -12.11 32.26
C ASP A 236 11.61 -10.90 31.72
N PRO A 237 12.93 -10.82 31.95
CA PRO A 237 13.76 -9.72 31.46
C PRO A 237 13.73 -9.54 29.94
N GLY A 238 13.54 -10.61 29.18
CA GLY A 238 13.48 -10.56 27.72
C GLY A 238 12.16 -9.99 27.21
N ILE A 239 11.03 -10.24 27.89
CA ILE A 239 9.76 -9.56 27.59
C ILE A 239 9.85 -8.08 27.98
N ALA A 240 10.35 -7.77 29.17
CA ALA A 240 10.54 -6.39 29.62
C ALA A 240 11.43 -5.59 28.65
N GLU A 241 12.56 -6.17 28.19
CA GLU A 241 13.45 -5.53 27.22
C GLU A 241 12.75 -5.31 25.87
N ARG A 242 11.97 -6.28 25.39
CA ARG A 242 11.20 -6.14 24.14
C ARG A 242 10.16 -5.04 24.23
N ILE A 243 9.41 -4.95 25.32
CA ILE A 243 8.44 -3.87 25.55
C ILE A 243 9.14 -2.51 25.60
N ALA A 244 10.26 -2.41 26.33
CA ALA A 244 11.04 -1.19 26.40
C ALA A 244 11.62 -0.78 25.04
N ARG A 245 12.05 -1.76 24.21
CA ARG A 245 12.50 -1.50 22.84
C ARG A 245 11.37 -1.00 21.96
N GLU A 246 10.21 -1.65 21.97
CA GLU A 246 9.03 -1.20 21.21
C GLU A 246 8.60 0.21 21.64
N ALA A 247 8.61 0.51 22.95
CA ALA A 247 8.31 1.84 23.46
C ALA A 247 9.29 2.89 22.89
N ARG A 248 10.60 2.61 22.89
CA ARG A 248 11.62 3.51 22.30
C ARG A 248 11.47 3.68 20.79
N GLU A 249 11.20 2.60 20.07
CA GLU A 249 10.98 2.65 18.61
C GLU A 249 9.72 3.44 18.27
N ARG A 250 8.62 3.24 19.02
CA ARG A 250 7.40 4.02 18.90
C ARG A 250 7.64 5.50 19.19
N ALA A 251 8.34 5.83 20.28
CA ALA A 251 8.71 7.20 20.60
C ALA A 251 9.53 7.86 19.48
N ALA A 252 10.47 7.14 18.87
CA ALA A 252 11.24 7.64 17.72
C ALA A 252 10.36 7.89 16.48
N ARG A 253 9.36 7.03 16.21
CA ARG A 253 8.38 7.25 15.13
C ARG A 253 7.52 8.48 15.37
N VAL A 254 7.04 8.66 16.61
CA VAL A 254 6.26 9.84 17.01
C VAL A 254 7.10 11.12 16.88
N GLU A 255 8.34 11.10 17.36
CA GLU A 255 9.28 12.21 17.23
C GLU A 255 9.57 12.56 15.76
N ALA A 256 9.77 11.55 14.90
CA ALA A 256 9.96 11.76 13.47
C ALA A 256 8.72 12.43 12.84
N ARG A 257 7.53 11.96 13.20
CA ARG A 257 6.28 12.55 12.74
C ARG A 257 6.12 13.99 13.20
N MET A 258 6.44 14.32 14.45
CA MET A 258 6.36 15.71 14.96
C MET A 258 7.12 16.72 14.10
N ARG A 259 8.21 16.31 13.43
CA ARG A 259 8.99 17.19 12.53
C ARG A 259 8.27 17.53 11.22
N GLU A 260 7.26 16.74 10.84
CA GLU A 260 6.51 16.95 9.60
C GLU A 260 5.65 18.22 9.70
N PRO A 261 5.60 19.07 8.66
CA PRO A 261 4.85 20.34 8.70
C PRO A 261 3.35 20.16 8.94
N ALA A 262 2.77 19.04 8.53
CA ALA A 262 1.34 18.76 8.67
C ALA A 262 0.97 18.09 10.00
N SER A 263 1.96 17.78 10.85
CA SER A 263 1.69 17.09 12.11
C SER A 263 0.96 17.98 13.08
N PRO A 264 -0.17 17.52 13.67
CA PRO A 264 -0.91 18.30 14.64
C PRO A 264 -0.08 18.51 15.90
N ALA A 265 -0.30 19.65 16.56
CA ALA A 265 0.30 19.93 17.85
C ALA A 265 -0.04 18.83 18.87
N ALA A 266 0.96 18.42 19.64
CA ALA A 266 0.80 17.43 20.68
C ALA A 266 0.01 17.98 21.86
N PHE A 267 0.21 19.26 22.19
CA PHE A 267 -0.37 19.94 23.34
C PHE A 267 -1.66 20.67 23.00
N ALA A 268 -2.51 20.82 24.02
CA ALA A 268 -3.58 21.80 24.02
C ALA A 268 -3.00 23.20 24.33
N PRO A 269 -3.70 24.29 23.98
CA PRO A 269 -3.16 25.63 24.17
C PRO A 269 -2.75 25.94 25.62
N GLU A 270 -3.57 25.57 26.60
CA GLU A 270 -3.27 25.78 28.02
C GLU A 270 -2.10 24.92 28.52
N GLU A 271 -1.85 23.75 27.91
CA GLU A 271 -0.72 22.89 28.24
C GLU A 271 0.58 23.48 27.68
N GLU A 272 0.54 23.97 26.44
CA GLU A 272 1.66 24.65 25.79
C GLU A 272 2.03 25.93 26.55
N LEU A 273 1.04 26.72 26.98
CA LEU A 273 1.27 27.92 27.80
C LEU A 273 1.89 27.58 29.15
N TRP A 274 1.39 26.56 29.86
CA TRP A 274 1.98 26.09 31.11
C TRP A 274 3.45 25.71 30.93
N LEU A 275 3.74 24.86 29.95
CA LEU A 275 5.09 24.45 29.62
C LEU A 275 5.97 25.65 29.26
N THR A 276 5.44 26.62 28.51
CA THR A 276 6.18 27.85 28.16
C THR A 276 6.53 28.65 29.40
N CYS A 277 5.60 28.86 30.33
CA CYS A 277 5.82 29.59 31.58
C CYS A 277 6.91 28.93 32.44
N VAL A 278 6.77 27.64 32.74
CA VAL A 278 7.64 26.96 33.71
C VAL A 278 9.00 26.57 33.14
N LEU A 279 9.09 26.40 31.81
CA LEU A 279 10.35 26.08 31.14
C LEU A 279 11.06 27.32 30.61
N TRP A 280 10.48 28.53 30.76
CA TRP A 280 11.05 29.75 30.22
C TRP A 280 12.50 29.96 30.65
N GLU A 281 12.77 30.10 31.96
CA GLU A 281 14.12 30.38 32.46
C GLU A 281 15.11 29.25 32.16
N PRO A 282 14.82 27.95 32.39
CA PRO A 282 15.73 26.86 32.05
C PRO A 282 16.04 26.79 30.55
N MET A 283 15.06 27.08 29.69
CA MET A 283 15.26 27.13 28.24
C MET A 283 16.13 28.32 27.83
N GLN A 284 15.90 29.50 28.41
CA GLN A 284 16.73 30.68 28.13
C GLN A 284 18.17 30.50 28.62
N ALA A 285 18.35 29.95 29.83
CA ALA A 285 19.67 29.62 30.36
C ALA A 285 20.44 28.70 29.40
N LEU A 286 19.79 27.64 28.90
CA LEU A 286 20.39 26.74 27.93
C LEU A 286 20.71 27.43 26.59
N LYS A 287 19.80 28.28 26.08
CA LYS A 287 19.99 29.03 24.83
C LYS A 287 21.09 30.09 24.92
N SER A 288 21.29 30.68 26.10
CA SER A 288 22.30 31.71 26.34
C SER A 288 23.73 31.17 26.53
N LEU A 289 23.92 29.85 26.57
CA LEU A 289 25.24 29.26 26.75
C LEU A 289 26.17 29.59 25.57
N PRO A 290 27.41 30.03 25.83
CA PRO A 290 28.45 30.16 24.80
C PRO A 290 28.68 28.84 24.06
N ARG A 291 29.06 28.91 22.77
CA ARG A 291 29.35 27.72 21.95
C ARG A 291 30.51 26.89 22.51
N ASP A 292 31.46 27.55 23.16
CA ASP A 292 32.65 27.03 23.83
C ASP A 292 32.45 26.80 25.33
N ALA A 293 31.22 26.89 25.85
CA ALA A 293 30.93 26.60 27.25
C ALA A 293 31.45 25.20 27.65
N GLU A 294 32.02 25.12 28.85
CA GLU A 294 32.56 23.88 29.40
C GLU A 294 31.52 22.76 29.42
N ALA A 295 31.98 21.53 29.24
CA ALA A 295 31.11 20.36 29.20
C ALA A 295 30.29 20.20 30.48
N GLU A 296 30.85 20.57 31.64
CA GLU A 296 30.15 20.51 32.93
C GLU A 296 29.01 21.53 33.02
N THR A 297 29.27 22.80 32.67
CA THR A 297 28.24 23.85 32.63
C THR A 297 27.09 23.48 31.69
N ARG A 298 27.40 22.87 30.53
CA ARG A 298 26.37 22.38 29.59
C ARG A 298 25.57 21.23 30.19
N ARG A 299 26.22 20.28 30.87
CA ARG A 299 25.55 19.16 31.56
C ARG A 299 24.62 19.68 32.66
N GLU A 300 25.07 20.65 33.44
CA GLU A 300 24.29 21.26 34.52
C GLU A 300 23.03 21.97 33.97
N ALA A 301 23.18 22.79 32.92
CA ALA A 301 22.03 23.45 32.28
C ALA A 301 21.01 22.45 31.73
N VAL A 302 21.46 21.39 31.06
CA VAL A 302 20.58 20.31 30.58
C VAL A 302 19.91 19.60 31.75
N SER A 303 20.64 19.29 32.83
CA SER A 303 20.07 18.65 34.01
C SER A 303 19.00 19.52 34.68
N THR A 304 19.21 20.84 34.72
CA THR A 304 18.23 21.80 35.26
C THR A 304 16.99 21.85 34.39
N LEU A 305 17.13 21.89 33.06
CA LEU A 305 16.00 21.80 32.15
C LEU A 305 15.24 20.48 32.32
N MET A 306 15.94 19.34 32.43
CA MET A 306 15.29 18.03 32.63
C MET A 306 14.51 17.98 33.94
N ARG A 307 15.05 18.58 35.01
CA ARG A 307 14.36 18.67 36.31
C ARG A 307 13.10 19.53 36.19
N ALA A 308 13.18 20.67 35.51
CA ALA A 308 12.05 21.55 35.26
C ALA A 308 10.95 20.84 34.43
N VAL A 309 11.33 20.14 33.35
CA VAL A 309 10.37 19.35 32.54
C VAL A 309 9.69 18.30 33.40
N LYS A 310 10.43 17.53 34.20
CA LYS A 310 9.83 16.52 35.09
C LYS A 310 8.90 17.14 36.15
N GLY A 311 9.24 18.33 36.67
CA GLY A 311 8.38 19.05 37.61
C GLY A 311 7.12 19.63 36.96
N ALA A 312 7.20 20.02 35.69
CA ALA A 312 6.07 20.54 34.93
C ALA A 312 5.05 19.45 34.53
N LEU A 313 5.52 18.21 34.37
CA LEU A 313 4.75 17.04 33.99
C LEU A 313 4.30 16.26 35.23
N ASP A 314 3.53 16.91 36.09
CA ASP A 314 2.89 16.25 37.24
C ASP A 314 1.82 15.23 36.80
N GLU A 315 1.31 14.46 37.77
CA GLU A 315 0.34 13.41 37.54
C GLU A 315 -0.92 13.94 36.83
N ASP A 316 -1.42 15.10 37.25
CA ASP A 316 -2.59 15.74 36.66
C ASP A 316 -2.35 16.20 35.20
N PHE A 317 -1.18 16.77 34.91
CA PHE A 317 -0.81 17.16 33.55
C PHE A 317 -0.73 15.95 32.63
N LEU A 318 -0.02 14.91 33.05
CA LEU A 318 0.16 13.70 32.24
C LEU A 318 -1.17 12.96 32.05
N ALA A 319 -1.98 12.82 33.10
CA ALA A 319 -3.29 12.19 33.01
C ALA A 319 -4.19 12.93 32.00
N GLY A 320 -4.29 14.26 32.10
CA GLY A 320 -5.10 15.07 31.18
C GLY A 320 -4.61 15.01 29.73
N LEU A 321 -3.30 15.08 29.51
CA LEU A 321 -2.70 14.93 28.17
C LEU A 321 -3.02 13.57 27.56
N LEU A 322 -2.82 12.49 28.32
CA LEU A 322 -3.04 11.12 27.85
C LEU A 322 -4.53 10.85 27.58
N GLU A 323 -5.42 11.32 28.45
CA GLU A 323 -6.87 11.22 28.25
C GLU A 323 -7.28 11.92 26.95
N ARG A 324 -6.85 13.17 26.74
CA ARG A 324 -7.15 13.92 25.52
C ARG A 324 -6.66 13.22 24.25
N LEU A 325 -5.42 12.72 24.26
CA LEU A 325 -4.87 11.98 23.12
C LEU A 325 -5.62 10.66 22.86
N ARG A 326 -6.01 9.94 23.92
CA ARG A 326 -6.79 8.71 23.82
C ARG A 326 -8.21 8.97 23.32
N GLU A 327 -8.86 10.04 23.74
CA GLU A 327 -10.17 10.43 23.20
C GLU A 327 -10.07 10.83 21.73
N LYS A 328 -9.03 11.57 21.33
CA LYS A 328 -8.77 11.84 19.91
C LYS A 328 -8.53 10.57 19.09
N ALA A 329 -7.93 9.54 19.70
CA ALA A 329 -7.77 8.24 19.05
C ALA A 329 -9.08 7.45 18.90
N LYS A 330 -10.11 7.78 19.68
CA LYS A 330 -11.45 7.16 19.61
C LYS A 330 -12.44 7.95 18.76
N ASP A 331 -12.09 9.15 18.31
CA ASP A 331 -12.97 10.02 17.52
C ASP A 331 -13.30 9.37 16.18
N ALA A 332 -14.53 8.85 16.07
CA ALA A 332 -15.02 8.18 14.87
C ALA A 332 -15.12 9.09 13.63
N SER A 333 -15.07 10.41 13.81
CA SER A 333 -15.07 11.38 12.70
C SER A 333 -13.68 11.56 12.07
N ALA A 334 -12.62 11.18 12.78
CA ALA A 334 -11.25 11.24 12.28
C ALA A 334 -10.90 10.01 11.42
N ASP A 335 -10.03 10.19 10.42
CA ASP A 335 -9.52 9.08 9.62
C ASP A 335 -8.63 8.12 10.44
N ASP A 336 -8.45 6.90 9.92
CA ASP A 336 -7.70 5.84 10.59
C ASP A 336 -6.26 6.26 10.92
N ALA A 337 -5.62 7.05 10.04
CA ALA A 337 -4.25 7.52 10.22
C ALA A 337 -4.15 8.50 11.39
N THR A 338 -5.11 9.40 11.53
CA THR A 338 -5.20 10.39 12.61
C THR A 338 -5.48 9.71 13.94
N ARG A 339 -6.39 8.73 13.97
CA ARG A 339 -6.68 7.95 15.17
C ARG A 339 -5.47 7.14 15.63
N ALA A 340 -4.82 6.44 14.70
CA ALA A 340 -3.58 5.72 14.97
C ALA A 340 -2.47 6.66 15.46
N ALA A 341 -2.35 7.84 14.85
CA ALA A 341 -1.37 8.82 15.25
C ALA A 341 -1.59 9.33 16.67
N ALA A 342 -2.83 9.65 17.04
CA ALA A 342 -3.17 10.08 18.39
C ALA A 342 -2.85 8.99 19.44
N MET A 343 -3.18 7.73 19.14
CA MET A 343 -2.86 6.60 20.02
C MET A 343 -1.35 6.40 20.18
N ASP A 344 -0.59 6.42 19.09
CA ASP A 344 0.86 6.28 19.13
C ASP A 344 1.51 7.42 19.94
N THR A 345 1.01 8.65 19.80
CA THR A 345 1.47 9.79 20.61
C THR A 345 1.19 9.54 22.08
N ALA A 346 -0.02 9.09 22.45
CA ALA A 346 -0.37 8.81 23.85
C ALA A 346 0.58 7.78 24.47
N ILE A 347 0.81 6.65 23.79
CA ILE A 347 1.70 5.60 24.27
C ILE A 347 3.14 6.12 24.41
N ALA A 348 3.61 6.94 23.46
CA ALA A 348 4.95 7.51 23.54
C ALA A 348 5.11 8.47 24.73
N PHE A 349 4.14 9.33 25.00
CA PHE A 349 4.15 10.23 26.16
C PHE A 349 4.03 9.48 27.48
N GLU A 350 3.29 8.37 27.53
CA GLU A 350 3.19 7.51 28.71
C GLU A 350 4.53 6.81 28.99
N ALA A 351 5.24 6.38 27.94
CA ALA A 351 6.52 5.69 28.10
C ALA A 351 7.71 6.63 28.37
N GLU A 352 7.80 7.77 27.68
CA GLU A 352 8.93 8.70 27.77
C GLU A 352 8.47 10.17 27.88
N PRO A 353 7.74 10.55 28.95
CA PRO A 353 7.03 11.84 29.04
C PRO A 353 7.95 13.05 28.87
N ALA A 354 9.07 13.10 29.58
CA ALA A 354 10.00 14.23 29.50
C ALA A 354 10.65 14.36 28.11
N ARG A 355 11.00 13.23 27.48
CA ARG A 355 11.60 13.22 26.14
C ARG A 355 10.58 13.66 25.09
N MET A 356 9.36 13.13 25.14
CA MET A 356 8.31 13.49 24.19
C MET A 356 7.88 14.95 24.35
N THR A 357 7.87 15.48 25.58
CA THR A 357 7.62 16.91 25.80
C THR A 357 8.67 17.79 25.13
N LEU A 358 9.95 17.47 25.31
CA LEU A 358 11.04 18.22 24.65
C LEU A 358 10.99 18.06 23.14
N ALA A 359 10.73 16.86 22.64
CA ALA A 359 10.56 16.62 21.21
C ALA A 359 9.43 17.49 20.64
N ALA A 360 8.27 17.51 21.29
CA ALA A 360 7.14 18.34 20.87
C ALA A 360 7.50 19.83 20.87
N LEU A 361 8.09 20.35 21.96
CA LEU A 361 8.44 21.77 22.07
C LEU A 361 9.55 22.23 21.12
N LEU A 362 10.53 21.36 20.82
CA LEU A 362 11.73 21.73 20.06
C LEU A 362 11.64 21.39 18.58
N THR A 363 10.77 20.44 18.21
CA THR A 363 10.74 19.89 16.84
C THR A 363 9.40 20.02 16.15
N SER A 364 8.29 20.22 16.88
CA SER A 364 6.99 20.46 16.27
C SER A 364 7.02 21.74 15.44
N ARG A 365 6.38 21.70 14.27
CA ARG A 365 6.19 22.88 13.42
C ARG A 365 4.83 23.55 13.60
N GLN A 366 3.90 22.86 14.26
CA GLN A 366 2.57 23.37 14.55
C GLN A 366 2.47 23.68 16.04
N GLU A 367 1.96 24.87 16.35
CA GLU A 367 1.58 25.27 17.71
C GLU A 367 0.17 24.77 18.02
N ALA A 368 -0.16 24.70 19.30
CA ALA A 368 -1.51 24.39 19.75
C ALA A 368 -2.52 25.41 19.17
N VAL A 369 -3.58 24.87 18.57
CA VAL A 369 -4.65 25.66 17.94
C VAL A 369 -5.83 25.72 18.90
N GLY A 370 -6.44 26.91 19.00
CA GLY A 370 -7.66 27.11 19.77
C GLY A 370 -8.83 26.27 19.27
N ARG A 371 -9.72 25.89 20.17
CA ARG A 371 -10.90 25.04 19.93
C ARG A 371 -12.05 25.82 19.30
N SER A 372 -12.04 27.14 19.45
CA SER A 372 -13.01 28.06 18.86
C SER A 372 -12.32 29.28 18.23
N PRO A 373 -12.97 29.99 17.30
CA PRO A 373 -12.46 31.25 16.77
C PRO A 373 -12.14 32.28 17.87
N GLU A 374 -12.98 32.34 18.91
CA GLU A 374 -12.79 33.24 20.05
C GLU A 374 -11.53 32.88 20.84
N GLU A 375 -11.28 31.60 21.09
CA GLU A 375 -10.07 31.12 21.74
C GLU A 375 -8.82 31.39 20.88
N MET A 376 -8.92 31.20 19.56
CA MET A 376 -7.82 31.49 18.65
C MET A 376 -7.39 32.97 18.69
N VAL A 377 -8.36 33.90 18.72
CA VAL A 377 -8.07 35.34 18.85
C VAL A 377 -7.41 35.63 20.20
N MET A 378 -7.95 35.10 21.30
CA MET A 378 -7.40 35.30 22.64
C MET A 378 -5.95 34.80 22.76
N LEU A 379 -5.66 33.63 22.20
CA LEU A 379 -4.31 33.07 22.18
C LEU A 379 -3.35 33.91 21.32
N ALA A 380 -3.81 34.43 20.19
CA ALA A 380 -3.01 35.31 19.35
C ALA A 380 -2.66 36.62 20.06
N ASP A 381 -3.64 37.24 20.73
CA ASP A 381 -3.44 38.47 21.51
C ASP A 381 -2.45 38.23 22.66
N LEU A 382 -2.60 37.12 23.39
CA LEU A 382 -1.68 36.74 24.48
C LEU A 382 -0.24 36.52 23.96
N LYS A 383 -0.08 35.81 22.84
CA LYS A 383 1.22 35.54 22.21
C LYS A 383 1.86 36.80 21.60
N ALA A 384 1.08 37.84 21.30
CA ALA A 384 1.59 39.11 20.79
C ALA A 384 2.22 40.01 21.87
N LEU A 385 1.96 39.74 23.15
CA LEU A 385 2.52 40.52 24.25
C LEU A 385 4.04 40.35 24.36
N THR A 386 4.73 41.42 24.74
CA THR A 386 6.19 41.40 24.99
C THR A 386 6.56 40.84 26.36
N ALA A 387 5.62 40.87 27.30
CA ALA A 387 5.73 40.27 28.62
C ALA A 387 4.39 39.65 29.04
N TRP A 388 4.48 38.55 29.79
CA TRP A 388 3.34 37.84 30.33
C TRP A 388 3.23 38.10 31.83
N THR A 389 2.04 38.51 32.26
CA THR A 389 1.71 38.76 33.67
C THR A 389 0.51 37.91 34.07
N PRO A 390 0.25 37.74 35.39
CA PRO A 390 -0.95 37.04 35.84
C PRO A 390 -2.25 37.65 35.25
N GLU A 391 -2.31 38.97 35.13
CA GLU A 391 -3.47 39.70 34.64
C GLU A 391 -3.69 39.49 33.13
N SER A 392 -2.61 39.31 32.35
CA SER A 392 -2.74 39.08 30.91
C SER A 392 -3.37 37.72 30.57
N PHE A 393 -3.29 36.74 31.49
CA PHE A 393 -3.89 35.42 31.32
C PHE A 393 -5.36 35.34 31.78
N GLU A 394 -5.85 36.34 32.52
CA GLU A 394 -7.19 36.32 33.11
C GLU A 394 -8.32 36.21 32.08
N PRO A 395 -8.32 37.00 30.97
CA PRO A 395 -9.36 36.88 29.95
C PRO A 395 -9.44 35.49 29.34
N TYR A 396 -8.29 34.83 29.18
CA TYR A 396 -8.24 33.47 28.64
C TYR A 396 -8.77 32.43 29.65
N ARG A 397 -8.47 32.60 30.95
CA ARG A 397 -9.03 31.76 32.02
C ARG A 397 -10.55 31.84 32.10
N GLU A 398 -11.09 33.05 32.02
CA GLU A 398 -12.54 33.29 32.02
C GLU A 398 -13.19 32.64 30.81
N LEU A 399 -12.60 32.79 29.61
CA LEU A 399 -13.08 32.15 28.40
C LEU A 399 -13.16 30.63 28.56
N LEU A 400 -12.09 29.97 29.02
CA LEU A 400 -12.08 28.52 29.26
C LEU A 400 -13.16 28.08 30.26
N THR A 401 -13.43 28.90 31.28
CA THR A 401 -14.51 28.65 32.23
C THR A 401 -15.88 28.70 31.56
N THR A 402 -16.14 29.72 30.72
CA THR A 402 -17.39 29.83 29.96
C THR A 402 -17.58 28.73 28.93
N MET A 403 -16.48 28.18 28.39
CA MET A 403 -16.48 27.03 27.48
C MET A 403 -16.71 25.69 28.20
N GLY A 404 -16.82 25.68 29.53
CA GLY A 404 -17.01 24.46 30.32
C GLY A 404 -15.75 23.60 30.41
N LEU A 405 -14.57 24.21 30.41
CA LEU A 405 -13.26 23.54 30.49
C LEU A 405 -12.55 23.86 31.83
N PRO A 406 -13.09 23.40 32.99
CA PRO A 406 -12.57 23.78 34.30
C PRO A 406 -11.12 23.32 34.54
N ALA A 407 -10.73 22.14 34.04
CA ALA A 407 -9.34 21.67 34.14
C ALA A 407 -8.35 22.53 33.35
N ALA A 408 -8.79 23.05 32.19
CA ALA A 408 -7.97 23.97 31.39
C ALA A 408 -7.85 25.34 32.07
N ALA A 409 -8.96 25.87 32.59
CA ALA A 409 -8.97 27.11 33.36
C ALA A 409 -8.10 27.02 34.62
N GLU A 410 -8.11 25.89 35.32
CA GLU A 410 -7.24 25.63 36.47
C GLU A 410 -5.76 25.62 36.10
N ARG A 411 -5.40 25.06 34.93
CA ARG A 411 -4.03 25.11 34.43
C ARG A 411 -3.59 26.55 34.15
N ILE A 412 -4.47 27.37 33.57
CA ILE A 412 -4.19 28.80 33.40
C ILE A 412 -4.05 29.53 34.74
N ARG A 413 -4.86 29.19 35.75
CA ARG A 413 -4.72 29.70 37.12
C ARG A 413 -3.33 29.39 37.69
N ARG A 414 -2.81 28.18 37.45
CA ARG A 414 -1.44 27.80 37.83
C ARG A 414 -0.38 28.61 37.07
N CYS A 415 -0.58 28.90 35.78
CA CYS A 415 0.30 29.83 35.04
C CYS A 415 0.32 31.21 35.71
N GLN A 416 -0.84 31.73 36.10
CA GLN A 416 -0.94 33.03 36.78
C GLN A 416 -0.21 33.02 38.13
N GLU A 417 -0.31 31.94 38.90
CA GLU A 417 0.46 31.77 40.14
C GLU A 417 1.96 31.78 39.89
N TRP A 418 2.42 31.00 38.91
CA TRP A 418 3.82 30.93 38.54
C TRP A 418 4.38 32.31 38.12
N LEU A 419 3.64 33.03 37.29
CA LEU A 419 4.02 34.34 36.75
C LEU A 419 4.15 35.44 37.82
N ARG A 420 3.56 35.28 39.01
CA ARG A 420 3.75 36.21 40.13
C ARG A 420 5.17 36.19 40.66
N GLU A 421 5.80 35.01 40.64
CA GLU A 421 7.14 34.79 41.15
C GLU A 421 8.18 34.78 40.03
N HIS A 422 7.78 34.38 38.80
CA HIS A 422 8.66 34.16 37.64
C HIS A 422 8.10 34.86 36.39
N PRO A 423 8.27 36.20 36.27
CA PRO A 423 7.75 36.94 35.12
C PRO A 423 8.45 36.50 33.82
N VAL A 424 7.67 36.35 32.75
CA VAL A 424 8.16 35.94 31.43
C VAL A 424 8.22 37.13 30.49
N THR A 425 9.40 37.40 29.92
CA THR A 425 9.63 38.47 28.93
C THR A 425 10.01 37.86 27.59
N LEU A 426 9.11 37.90 26.61
CA LEU A 426 9.25 37.18 25.34
C LEU A 426 10.14 37.91 24.32
N ARG A 427 10.26 39.24 24.42
CA ARG A 427 11.11 40.07 23.53
C ARG A 427 11.73 41.24 24.30
N THR A 428 13.03 41.45 24.14
CA THR A 428 13.66 42.77 24.30
C THR A 428 13.56 43.50 22.95
N GLU A 429 13.23 44.80 22.95
CA GLU A 429 13.09 45.66 21.74
C GLU A 429 14.36 45.81 20.88
N THR A 430 15.39 44.99 21.09
CA THR A 430 16.65 45.01 20.37
C THR A 430 17.06 43.59 19.99
N ALA A 431 16.61 43.14 18.82
CA ALA A 431 17.20 42.05 18.06
C ALA A 431 17.14 42.40 16.56
#